data_AF-A0A2U8DWF7-F1
#
_entry.id   AF-A0A2U8DWF7-F1
#
_cell.length_a   1.000
_cell.length_b   1.000
_cell.length_c   1.000
_cell.angle_alpha   90.00
_cell.angle_beta   90.00
_cell.angle_gamma   90.00
#
_symmetry.space_group_name_H-M   'P 1'
#
loop_
_entity.id
_entity.type
_entity.pdbx_description
1 polymer ?
#
loop_
_entity_poly.entity_id
_entity_poly.type
_entity_poly.pdbx_seq_one_letter_code
_entity_poly.pdbx_strand_id
1 'polypeptide(L)' 'MGKIYIAFGSNCNLVQMKKRCKDSILIGTGFIKDYQLRFKGIATIVPCKSSKVPVVIGVLMI' A
#
# COMPACT_ATOMS: atom_id res chain seq x y z
N MET A 1 -11.30 15.61 -5.06
CA MET A 1 -11.16 14.56 -6.10
C MET A 1 -10.31 13.44 -5.50
N GLY A 2 -10.82 12.21 -5.42
CA GLY A 2 -10.11 11.11 -4.74
C GLY A 2 -8.82 10.70 -5.48
N LYS A 3 -7.75 10.38 -4.74
CA LYS A 3 -6.49 9.87 -5.31
C LYS A 3 -6.35 8.38 -5.06
N ILE A 4 -5.84 7.66 -6.05
CA ILE A 4 -5.45 6.26 -5.86
C ILE A 4 -4.23 6.21 -4.95
N TYR A 5 -4.31 5.37 -3.93
CA TYR A 5 -3.29 5.13 -2.93
C TYR A 5 -2.93 3.65 -2.92
N ILE A 6 -1.63 3.37 -2.87
CA ILE A 6 -1.09 2.02 -2.84
C ILE A 6 -0.36 1.84 -1.50
N ALA A 7 -0.79 0.86 -0.72
CA ALA A 7 -0.16 0.49 0.54
C ALA A 7 0.59 -0.83 0.42
N PHE A 8 1.79 -0.87 1.00
CA PHE A 8 2.64 -2.06 1.14
C PHE A 8 3.15 -2.24 2.58
N GLY A 9 2.59 -1.49 3.54
CA GLY A 9 3.01 -1.44 4.94
C GLY A 9 1.82 -1.52 5.90
N SER A 10 1.88 -0.84 7.04
CA SER A 10 0.82 -0.91 8.07
C SER A 10 -0.57 -0.52 7.56
N ASN A 11 -0.65 0.34 6.55
CA ASN A 11 -1.93 0.74 5.94
C ASN A 11 -2.59 -0.38 5.11
N CYS A 12 -1.96 -1.54 4.93
CA CYS A 12 -2.64 -2.76 4.46
C CYS A 12 -3.66 -3.28 5.50
N ASN A 13 -3.54 -2.88 6.77
CA ASN A 13 -4.55 -3.16 7.79
C ASN A 13 -5.75 -2.21 7.61
N LEU A 14 -6.88 -2.76 7.12
CA LEU A 14 -8.08 -1.99 6.82
C LEU A 14 -8.69 -1.28 8.03
N VAL A 15 -8.56 -1.84 9.24
CA VAL A 15 -9.05 -1.20 10.47
C VAL A 15 -8.22 0.04 10.79
N GLN A 16 -6.88 -0.06 10.69
CA GLN A 16 -6.01 1.11 10.86
C GLN A 16 -6.23 2.15 9.77
N MET A 17 -6.41 1.71 8.52
CA MET A 17 -6.69 2.59 7.39
C MET A 17 -7.99 3.36 7.60
N LYS A 18 -9.10 2.69 7.95
CA LYS A 18 -10.38 3.35 8.25
C LYS A 18 -10.30 4.33 9.42
N LYS A 19 -9.52 4.00 10.47
CA LYS A 19 -9.32 4.91 11.61
C LYS A 19 -8.60 6.20 11.20
N ARG A 20 -7.63 6.11 10.30
CA ARG A 20 -6.81 7.25 9.82
C ARG A 20 -7.49 8.03 8.70
N CYS A 21 -8.21 7.33 7.81
CA CYS A 21 -8.84 7.86 6.61
C CYS A 21 -10.26 7.28 6.51
N LYS A 22 -11.23 7.98 7.12
CA LYS A 22 -12.59 7.48 7.32
C LYS A 22 -13.33 7.17 6.01
N ASP A 23 -13.11 7.99 4.99
CA ASP A 23 -13.75 7.88 3.69
C ASP A 23 -12.91 7.10 2.66
N SER A 24 -11.89 6.36 3.13
CA SER A 24 -11.08 5.52 2.25
C SER A 24 -11.86 4.33 1.73
N ILE A 25 -11.76 4.08 0.42
CA ILE A 25 -12.45 2.97 -0.26
C ILE A 25 -11.40 1.96 -0.71
N LEU A 26 -11.59 0.68 -0.37
CA LEU A 26 -10.76 -0.41 -0.89
C LEU A 26 -11.14 -0.67 -2.36
N ILE A 27 -10.17 -0.59 -3.26
CA ILE A 27 -10.34 -0.96 -4.67
C ILE A 27 -9.98 -2.43 -4.87
N GLY A 28 -8.88 -2.90 -4.27
CA GLY A 28 -8.44 -4.28 -4.42
C GLY A 28 -6.99 -4.50 -3.99
N THR A 29 -6.37 -5.54 -4.54
CA THR A 29 -4.98 -5.92 -4.28
C THR A 29 -4.20 -6.08 -5.57
N GLY A 30 -2.87 -5.96 -5.52
CA GLY A 30 -2.01 -6.13 -6.69
C GLY A 30 -0.56 -6.39 -6.34
N PHE A 31 0.32 -6.19 -7.33
CA PHE A 31 1.76 -6.33 -7.18
C PHE A 31 2.51 -5.17 -7.82
N ILE A 32 3.53 -4.66 -7.13
CA ILE A 32 4.58 -3.84 -7.76
C ILE A 32 5.69 -4.79 -8.21
N LYS A 33 5.94 -4.86 -9.53
CA LYS A 33 6.99 -5.69 -10.13
C LYS A 33 8.36 -5.03 -9.99
N ASP A 34 9.42 -5.83 -9.95
CA ASP A 34 10.83 -5.44 -9.88
C ASP A 34 11.21 -4.64 -8.62
N TYR A 35 10.46 -4.86 -7.53
CA TYR A 35 10.75 -4.35 -6.20
C TYR A 35 10.70 -5.46 -5.17
N GLN A 36 11.42 -5.27 -4.07
CA GLN A 36 11.31 -6.12 -2.88
C GLN A 36 10.98 -5.29 -1.65
N LEU A 37 10.20 -5.90 -0.74
CA LEU A 37 9.94 -5.33 0.58
C LEU A 37 11.21 -5.42 1.43
N ARG A 38 11.51 -4.35 2.16
CA ARG A 38 12.58 -4.26 3.15
C ARG A 38 12.06 -3.56 4.41
N PHE A 39 12.67 -3.87 5.53
CA PHE A 39 12.38 -3.21 6.81
C PHE A 39 13.64 -2.48 7.28
N LYS A 40 13.54 -1.15 7.41
CA LYS A 40 14.57 -0.28 8.00
C LYS A 40 13.94 0.47 9.18
N GLY A 41 13.46 -0.28 10.16
CA GLY A 41 12.56 0.19 11.23
C GLY A 41 11.10 0.32 10.77
N ILE A 42 10.87 0.81 9.55
CA ILE A 42 9.55 0.81 8.89
C ILE A 42 9.61 0.08 7.54
N ALA A 43 8.43 -0.30 7.04
CA ALA A 43 8.29 -0.92 5.72
C ALA A 43 8.71 0.06 4.61
N THR A 44 9.58 -0.40 3.72
CA THR A 44 10.02 0.32 2.53
C THR A 44 10.22 -0.67 1.38
N ILE A 45 10.30 -0.19 0.14
CA ILE A 45 10.58 -1.03 -1.01
C ILE A 45 11.85 -0.54 -1.70
N VAL A 46 12.64 -1.47 -2.22
CA VAL A 46 13.85 -1.16 -2.99
C VAL A 46 13.81 -1.89 -4.34
N PRO A 47 14.41 -1.33 -5.40
CA PRO A 47 14.50 -2.01 -6.68
C PRO A 47 15.14 -3.39 -6.54
N CYS A 48 14.51 -4.40 -7.13
CA CYS A 48 15.00 -5.76 -7.15
C CYS A 48 14.35 -6.50 -8.33
N LYS A 49 15.10 -6.67 -9.42
CA LYS A 49 14.61 -7.34 -10.64
C LYS A 49 14.02 -8.71 -10.33
N SER A 50 12.95 -9.07 -11.02
CA SER A 50 12.22 -10.34 -10.88
C SER A 50 11.54 -10.56 -9.52
N SER A 51 11.61 -9.60 -8.60
CA SER A 51 10.84 -9.59 -7.36
C SER A 51 9.49 -8.91 -7.55
N LYS A 52 8.58 -9.11 -6.58
CA LYS A 52 7.29 -8.42 -6.54
C LYS A 52 6.89 -8.12 -5.10
N VAL A 53 6.27 -6.96 -4.88
CA VAL A 53 5.71 -6.56 -3.58
C VAL A 53 4.18 -6.62 -3.65
N PRO A 54 3.50 -7.40 -2.80
CA PRO A 54 2.05 -7.39 -2.71
C PRO A 54 1.57 -6.06 -2.13
N VAL A 55 0.49 -5.51 -2.68
CA VAL A 55 -0.05 -4.21 -2.27
C VAL A 55 -1.56 -4.22 -2.12
N VAL A 56 -2.06 -3.32 -1.29
CA VAL A 56 -3.47 -2.93 -1.21
C VAL A 56 -3.66 -1.62 -1.99
N ILE A 57 -4.69 -1.57 -2.82
CA ILE A 57 -5.04 -0.39 -3.64
C ILE A 57 -6.34 0.18 -3.09
N GLY A 58 -6.35 1.47 -2.77
CA GLY A 58 -7.53 2.18 -2.30
C GLY A 58 -7.64 3.58 -2.87
N VAL A 59 -8.77 4.24 -2.64
CA VAL A 59 -8.94 5.67 -2.90
C VAL A 59 -8.82 6.40 -1.57
N LEU A 60 -7.91 7.37 -1.50
CA LEU A 60 -7.88 8.36 -0.42
C LEU A 60 -8.64 9.60 -0.88
N MET A 61 -9.59 10.01 -0.05
CA MET A 61 -10.22 11.33 -0.12
C MET A 61 -9.32 12.27 0.69
N ILE A 62 -8.58 13.12 -0.01
CA ILE A 62 -7.67 14.14 0.55
C ILE A 62 -8.27 15.52 0.32
#